data_AF-A0AAN7Z441-F1
#
_entry.id   AF-A0AAN7Z441-F1
#
_cell.length_a   1.000
_cell.length_b   1.000
_cell.length_c   1.000
_cell.angle_alpha   90.00
_cell.angle_beta   90.00
_cell.angle_gamma   90.00
#
_symmetry.space_group_name_H-M   'P 1'
#
loop_
_entity.id
_entity.type
_entity.pdbx_description
1 polymer ?
#
loop_
_entity_poly.entity_id
_entity_poly.type
_entity_poly.pdbx_seq_one_letter_code
_entity_poly.pdbx_strand_id
1 'polypeptide(L)'
;MKLLLLLVSIILSISLASSIVVIPYSYPLYKQCDTRWGNNEIINQTICDVGCLMSSCSMAIAGKGITLDNVVSTPASLNSWLQLNSGYVGDDLLEESALTRISPAIQWVGSYSASDFTMDEVVDMINKQTIVIINVLQGAHFVLAVGYDQSNSLFYVNDSGFDNLTYTYADVVGYRIFNMN
;
A
#
# COMPACT_ATOMS: atom_id res chain seq x y z
N MET A 1 -2.83 -70.34 3.63
CA MET A 1 -2.77 -69.38 4.75
C MET A 1 -2.49 -68.00 4.16
N LYS A 2 -3.51 -67.15 4.10
CA LYS A 2 -3.45 -65.80 3.51
C LYS A 2 -2.55 -64.93 4.39
N LEU A 3 -1.52 -64.29 3.82
CA LEU A 3 -0.87 -63.16 4.46
C LEU A 3 -1.05 -61.93 3.57
N LEU A 4 -1.78 -60.98 4.12
CA LEU A 4 -2.40 -59.82 3.50
C LEU A 4 -1.32 -58.73 3.33
N LEU A 5 -1.09 -58.28 2.10
CA LEU A 5 -0.35 -57.05 1.84
C LEU A 5 -1.21 -55.85 2.31
N LEU A 6 -0.79 -55.17 3.38
CA LEU A 6 -1.34 -53.86 3.74
C LEU A 6 -0.54 -52.78 3.01
N LEU A 7 -1.03 -52.34 1.86
CA LEU A 7 -0.63 -51.09 1.23
C LEU A 7 -1.38 -49.95 1.93
N VAL A 8 -0.71 -49.24 2.83
CA VAL A 8 -1.22 -48.00 3.41
C VAL A 8 -0.91 -46.88 2.44
N SER A 9 -1.87 -46.55 1.58
CA SER A 9 -1.81 -45.33 0.76
C SER A 9 -2.16 -44.13 1.65
N ILE A 10 -1.16 -43.38 2.10
CA ILE A 10 -1.36 -42.08 2.74
C ILE A 10 -1.75 -41.09 1.64
N ILE A 11 -3.04 -40.78 1.55
CA ILE A 11 -3.52 -39.67 0.72
C ILE A 11 -3.27 -38.40 1.52
N LEU A 12 -2.15 -37.71 1.24
CA LEU A 12 -1.89 -36.37 1.76
C LEU A 12 -2.79 -35.40 0.98
N SER A 13 -4.00 -35.15 1.48
CA SER A 13 -4.85 -34.09 0.98
C SER A 13 -4.26 -32.75 1.41
N ILE A 14 -3.48 -32.13 0.53
CA ILE A 14 -3.09 -30.71 0.65
C ILE A 14 -4.37 -29.90 0.42
N SER A 15 -5.06 -29.51 1.49
CA SER A 15 -6.07 -28.48 1.39
C SER A 15 -5.35 -27.16 1.11
N LEU A 16 -5.41 -26.67 -0.13
CA LEU A 16 -5.19 -25.25 -0.36
C LEU A 16 -6.30 -24.52 0.41
N ALA A 17 -5.98 -24.06 1.62
CA ALA A 17 -6.84 -23.16 2.35
C ALA A 17 -6.88 -21.85 1.55
N SER A 18 -7.84 -21.75 0.62
CA SER A 18 -8.18 -20.47 0.00
C SER A 18 -8.81 -19.62 1.10
N SER A 19 -7.97 -18.80 1.73
CA SER A 19 -8.41 -17.80 2.68
C SER A 19 -9.25 -16.75 1.94
N ILE A 20 -10.38 -16.37 2.54
CA ILE A 20 -11.32 -15.42 1.94
C ILE A 20 -10.68 -14.03 1.97
N VAL A 21 -10.77 -13.32 0.85
CA VAL A 21 -10.30 -11.93 0.71
C VAL A 21 -11.31 -10.97 1.31
N VAL A 22 -10.81 -10.01 2.09
CA VAL A 22 -11.60 -8.91 2.65
C VAL A 22 -11.01 -7.58 2.18
N ILE A 23 -11.79 -6.80 1.43
CA ILE A 23 -11.43 -5.44 0.97
C ILE A 23 -12.50 -4.49 1.51
N PRO A 24 -12.28 -3.84 2.68
CA PRO A 24 -13.28 -2.97 3.29
C PRO A 24 -13.56 -1.70 2.50
N TYR A 25 -12.59 -1.25 1.70
CA TYR A 25 -12.68 -0.05 0.89
C TYR A 25 -11.87 -0.16 -0.40
N SER A 26 -12.44 0.26 -1.52
CA SER A 26 -11.78 0.22 -2.83
C SER A 26 -11.12 1.55 -3.15
N TYR A 27 -9.83 1.53 -3.44
CA TYR A 27 -9.06 2.68 -3.93
C TYR A 27 -8.75 2.51 -5.42
N PRO A 28 -8.59 3.60 -6.20
CA PRO A 28 -8.08 3.47 -7.56
C PRO A 28 -6.66 2.89 -7.52
N LEU A 29 -6.30 2.09 -8.53
CA LEU A 29 -4.93 1.64 -8.76
C LEU A 29 -4.27 2.58 -9.77
N TYR A 30 -3.17 3.22 -9.37
CA TYR A 30 -2.30 4.00 -10.24
C TYR A 30 -0.91 3.37 -10.28
N LYS A 31 -0.43 3.06 -11.49
CA LYS A 31 0.92 2.55 -11.70
C LYS A 31 1.90 3.72 -11.79
N GLN A 32 2.98 3.71 -11.03
CA GLN A 32 3.95 4.81 -11.02
C GLN A 32 4.65 4.97 -12.38
N CYS A 33 4.82 3.88 -13.13
CA CYS A 33 5.41 3.86 -14.47
C CYS A 33 4.40 4.02 -15.62
N ASP A 34 3.16 4.43 -15.34
CA ASP A 34 2.18 4.69 -16.40
C ASP A 34 2.67 5.82 -17.33
N THR A 35 2.59 5.62 -18.64
CA THR A 35 3.07 6.57 -19.66
C THR A 35 2.53 8.00 -19.53
N ARG A 36 1.38 8.19 -18.86
CA ARG A 36 0.79 9.52 -18.62
C ARG A 36 1.62 10.39 -17.68
N TRP A 37 2.44 9.80 -16.82
CA TRP A 37 3.18 10.53 -15.78
C TRP A 37 4.51 9.92 -15.35
N GLY A 38 4.81 8.68 -15.74
CA GLY A 38 5.98 7.97 -15.26
C GLY A 38 7.30 8.67 -15.57
N ASN A 39 7.34 9.48 -16.63
CA ASN A 39 8.50 10.29 -17.02
C ASN A 39 8.54 11.67 -16.36
N ASN A 40 7.54 12.04 -15.55
CA ASN A 40 7.56 13.31 -14.84
C ASN A 40 8.62 13.23 -13.73
N GLU A 41 9.46 14.25 -13.65
CA GLU A 41 10.48 14.37 -12.61
C GLU A 41 9.83 14.73 -11.26
N ILE A 42 10.29 14.12 -10.17
CA ILE A 42 9.97 14.48 -8.79
C ILE A 42 10.86 15.65 -8.38
N ILE A 43 12.17 15.43 -8.25
CA ILE A 43 13.18 16.49 -8.10
C ILE A 43 14.42 16.17 -8.93
N ASN A 44 14.95 14.95 -8.82
CA ASN A 44 16.11 14.49 -9.60
C ASN A 44 15.81 13.20 -10.38
N GLN A 45 14.80 12.44 -9.94
CA GLN A 45 14.39 11.17 -10.55
C GLN A 45 12.93 11.20 -10.98
N THR A 46 12.53 10.25 -11.81
CA THR A 46 11.15 10.22 -12.32
C THR A 46 10.19 9.57 -11.34
N ILE A 47 8.88 9.80 -11.54
CA ILE A 47 7.82 9.07 -10.83
C ILE A 47 7.99 7.55 -11.01
N CYS A 48 8.39 7.09 -12.20
CA CYS A 48 8.61 5.67 -12.44
C CYS A 48 9.74 5.10 -11.58
N ASP A 49 10.82 5.86 -11.38
CA ASP A 49 12.00 5.37 -10.65
C ASP A 49 11.79 5.31 -9.14
N VAL A 50 11.19 6.34 -8.55
CA VAL A 50 11.13 6.50 -7.08
C VAL A 50 9.78 6.95 -6.52
N GLY A 51 8.73 6.97 -7.33
CA GLY A 51 7.41 7.50 -6.96
C GLY A 51 6.48 6.57 -6.20
N CYS A 52 6.96 5.46 -5.60
CA CYS A 52 6.10 4.43 -5.01
C CYS A 52 5.25 4.93 -3.83
N LEU A 53 5.87 5.66 -2.90
CA LEU A 53 5.16 6.24 -1.75
C LEU A 53 4.19 7.34 -2.19
N MET A 54 4.64 8.27 -3.05
CA MET A 54 3.81 9.35 -3.56
C MET A 54 2.60 8.81 -4.35
N SER A 55 2.79 7.81 -5.20
CA SER A 55 1.70 7.17 -5.94
C SER A 55 0.73 6.45 -5.00
N SER A 56 1.22 5.81 -3.94
CA SER A 56 0.38 5.19 -2.90
C SER A 56 -0.47 6.22 -2.14
N CYS A 57 0.11 7.36 -1.78
CA CYS A 57 -0.63 8.49 -1.21
C CYS A 57 -1.66 9.05 -2.20
N SER A 58 -1.32 9.15 -3.48
CA SER A 58 -2.25 9.63 -4.51
C SER A 58 -3.49 8.74 -4.63
N MET A 59 -3.31 7.42 -4.63
CA MET A 59 -4.42 6.46 -4.62
C MET A 59 -5.34 6.63 -3.41
N ALA A 60 -4.76 6.81 -2.23
CA ALA A 60 -5.53 7.05 -1.00
C ALA A 60 -6.33 8.35 -1.05
N ILE A 61 -5.70 9.46 -1.43
CA ILE A 61 -6.33 10.79 -1.55
C ILE A 61 -7.48 10.74 -2.58
N ALA A 62 -7.23 10.15 -3.75
CA ALA A 62 -8.22 10.02 -4.81
C ALA A 62 -9.40 9.12 -4.41
N GLY A 63 -9.11 7.97 -3.77
CA GLY A 63 -10.15 7.07 -3.30
C GLY A 63 -11.06 7.75 -2.28
N LYS A 64 -10.50 8.58 -1.40
CA LYS A 64 -11.25 9.36 -0.41
C LYS A 64 -11.96 10.59 -1.00
N GLY A 65 -11.87 10.82 -2.30
CA GLY A 65 -12.53 11.95 -2.97
C GLY A 65 -11.94 13.32 -2.61
N ILE A 66 -10.75 13.35 -2.03
CA ILE A 66 -10.05 14.59 -1.70
C ILE A 66 -9.38 15.12 -2.97
N THR A 67 -9.50 16.43 -3.21
CA THR A 67 -8.96 17.08 -4.40
C THR A 67 -7.79 18.00 -4.08
N LEU A 68 -6.92 18.17 -5.06
CA LEU A 68 -5.81 19.11 -5.09
C LEU A 68 -6.32 20.38 -5.78
N ASP A 69 -6.90 21.32 -5.03
CA ASP A 69 -7.52 22.53 -5.60
C ASP A 69 -8.57 22.24 -6.70
N ASN A 70 -9.52 21.34 -6.41
CA ASN A 70 -10.54 20.82 -7.34
C ASN A 70 -9.99 19.90 -8.46
N VAL A 71 -8.72 19.53 -8.44
CA VAL A 71 -8.13 18.54 -9.35
C VAL A 71 -8.10 17.17 -8.66
N VAL A 72 -8.49 16.12 -9.38
CA VAL A 72 -8.38 14.74 -8.87
C VAL A 72 -6.92 14.40 -8.60
N SER A 73 -6.65 13.74 -7.47
CA SER A 73 -5.33 13.24 -7.16
C SER A 73 -4.96 12.09 -8.11
N THR A 74 -3.88 12.28 -8.86
CA THR A 74 -3.20 11.29 -9.69
C THR A 74 -1.70 11.44 -9.41
N PRO A 75 -0.84 10.48 -9.78
CA PRO A 75 0.60 10.65 -9.56
C PRO A 75 1.13 11.93 -10.23
N ALA A 76 0.61 12.31 -11.41
CA ALA A 76 0.95 13.58 -12.05
C ALA A 76 0.54 14.80 -11.20
N SER A 77 -0.74 14.91 -10.87
CA SER A 77 -1.28 16.10 -10.19
C SER A 77 -0.76 16.22 -8.77
N LEU A 78 -0.61 15.11 -8.04
CA LEU A 78 -0.03 15.12 -6.70
C LEU A 78 1.45 15.51 -6.76
N ASN A 79 2.24 14.96 -7.70
CA ASN A 79 3.63 15.34 -7.86
C ASN A 79 3.78 16.85 -8.12
N SER A 80 3.03 17.40 -9.07
CA SER A 80 3.06 18.84 -9.37
C SER A 80 2.65 19.69 -8.16
N TRP A 81 1.64 19.27 -7.41
CA TRP A 81 1.23 19.97 -6.20
C TRP A 81 2.35 19.96 -5.15
N LEU A 82 2.99 18.81 -4.92
CA LEU A 82 4.09 18.66 -3.96
C LEU A 82 5.30 19.51 -4.33
N GLN A 83 5.70 19.54 -5.60
CA GLN A 83 6.80 20.38 -6.09
C GLN A 83 6.57 21.86 -5.79
N LEU A 84 5.32 22.34 -5.96
CA LEU A 84 4.96 23.74 -5.70
C LEU A 84 4.80 24.08 -4.22
N ASN A 85 4.63 23.07 -3.36
CA ASN A 85 4.27 23.26 -1.96
C ASN A 85 5.33 22.74 -0.98
N SER A 86 6.59 22.64 -1.40
CA SER A 86 7.68 22.06 -0.56
C SER A 86 7.30 20.70 0.01
N GLY A 87 6.78 19.82 -0.86
CA GLY A 87 6.31 18.48 -0.52
C GLY A 87 7.40 17.41 -0.50
N TYR A 88 8.63 17.77 -0.85
CA TYR A 88 9.79 16.87 -0.87
C TYR A 88 10.92 17.43 -0.01
N VAL A 89 11.72 16.53 0.57
CA VAL A 89 12.92 16.83 1.36
C VAL A 89 14.16 16.20 0.74
N GLY A 90 15.25 16.97 0.69
CA GLY A 90 16.48 16.54 0.01
C GLY A 90 16.26 16.42 -1.50
N ASP A 91 16.48 15.22 -2.02
CA ASP A 91 16.30 14.91 -3.44
C ASP A 91 14.83 14.52 -3.70
N ASP A 92 14.48 13.23 -3.69
CA ASP A 92 13.14 12.78 -4.12
C ASP A 92 12.23 12.28 -2.98
N LEU A 93 12.60 12.51 -1.71
CA LEU A 93 11.87 11.95 -0.56
C LEU A 93 10.60 12.76 -0.27
N LEU A 94 9.45 12.09 -0.26
CA LEU A 94 8.17 12.70 0.16
C LEU A 94 8.25 13.14 1.62
N GLU A 95 7.91 14.38 1.89
CA GLU A 95 7.61 14.86 3.24
C GLU A 95 6.14 14.54 3.55
N GLU A 96 5.86 13.44 4.25
CA GLU A 96 4.50 12.92 4.44
C GLU A 96 3.56 13.93 5.11
N SER A 97 4.10 14.75 6.02
CA SER A 97 3.33 15.79 6.70
C SER A 97 2.87 16.91 5.75
N ALA A 98 3.50 17.06 4.58
CA ALA A 98 3.10 18.03 3.57
C ALA A 98 1.69 17.79 3.04
N LEU A 99 1.23 16.53 3.02
CA LEU A 99 -0.10 16.18 2.55
C LEU A 99 -1.22 16.78 3.40
N THR A 100 -0.95 17.12 4.67
CA THR A 100 -1.93 17.81 5.54
C THR A 100 -2.29 19.21 5.05
N ARG A 101 -1.45 19.83 4.21
CA ARG A 101 -1.70 21.15 3.62
C ARG A 101 -2.64 21.08 2.40
N ILE A 102 -2.89 19.89 1.84
CA ILE A 102 -3.84 19.71 0.73
C ILE A 102 -5.28 19.95 1.22
N SER A 103 -5.62 19.37 2.37
CA SER A 103 -6.98 19.42 2.90
C SER A 103 -6.97 19.17 4.41
N PRO A 104 -7.83 19.85 5.19
CA PRO A 104 -8.02 19.57 6.61
C PRO A 104 -8.55 18.14 6.88
N ALA A 105 -9.06 17.46 5.85
CA ALA A 105 -9.44 16.05 5.90
C ALA A 105 -8.24 15.10 6.07
N ILE A 106 -7.03 15.54 5.70
CA ILE A 106 -5.83 14.70 5.75
C ILE A 106 -5.08 14.95 7.06
N GLN A 107 -4.91 13.88 7.83
CA GLN A 107 -4.06 13.86 9.01
C GLN A 107 -2.90 12.89 8.80
N TRP A 108 -1.67 13.40 8.93
CA TRP A 108 -0.48 12.57 9.09
C TRP A 108 -0.42 12.03 10.52
N VAL A 109 -0.47 10.70 10.67
CA VAL A 109 -0.43 10.06 12.00
C VAL A 109 1.02 9.76 12.38
N GLY A 110 1.79 9.16 11.47
CA GLY A 110 3.20 8.87 11.74
C GLY A 110 3.79 7.75 10.90
N SER A 111 5.11 7.64 11.02
CA SER A 111 5.91 6.54 10.51
C SER A 111 6.20 5.58 11.64
N TYR A 112 5.98 4.29 11.39
CA TYR A 112 6.13 3.23 12.39
C TYR A 112 6.98 2.09 11.81
N SER A 113 7.66 1.36 12.67
CA SER A 113 8.34 0.10 12.37
C SER A 113 7.34 -1.06 12.31
N ALA A 114 7.74 -2.17 11.68
CA ALA A 114 6.90 -3.37 11.65
C ALA A 114 6.51 -3.91 13.03
N SER A 115 7.37 -3.73 14.04
CA SER A 115 7.13 -4.19 15.41
C SER A 115 6.16 -3.33 16.21
N ASP A 116 5.77 -2.16 15.71
CA ASP A 116 4.89 -1.25 16.44
C ASP A 116 3.43 -1.68 16.43
N PHE A 117 3.04 -2.53 15.47
CA PHE A 117 1.69 -3.07 15.35
C PHE A 117 1.74 -4.57 15.14
N THR A 118 0.72 -5.27 15.61
CA THR A 118 0.39 -6.64 15.23
C THR A 118 -0.43 -6.66 13.94
N MET A 119 -0.51 -7.81 13.27
CA MET A 119 -1.38 -7.96 12.09
C MET A 119 -2.84 -7.61 12.38
N ASP A 120 -3.37 -8.02 13.54
CA ASP A 120 -4.75 -7.74 13.93
C ASP A 120 -5.02 -6.24 14.12
N GLU A 121 -4.05 -5.49 14.67
CA GLU A 121 -4.16 -4.03 14.80
C GLU A 121 -4.15 -3.33 13.43
N VAL A 122 -3.32 -3.78 12.50
CA VAL A 122 -3.31 -3.23 11.13
C VAL A 122 -4.62 -3.57 10.41
N VAL A 123 -5.15 -4.78 10.59
CA VAL A 123 -6.46 -5.18 10.06
C VAL A 123 -7.58 -4.30 10.62
N ASP A 124 -7.56 -3.97 11.91
CA ASP A 124 -8.51 -3.04 12.52
C ASP A 124 -8.41 -1.63 11.92
N MET A 125 -7.19 -1.14 11.65
CA MET A 125 -6.99 0.14 10.93
C MET A 125 -7.60 0.10 9.53
N ILE A 126 -7.36 -0.96 8.75
CA ILE A 126 -7.90 -1.11 7.40
C ILE A 126 -9.43 -1.16 7.43
N ASN A 127 -10.03 -1.88 8.39
CA ASN A 127 -11.49 -1.93 8.58
C ASN A 127 -12.09 -0.56 8.94
N LYS A 128 -11.36 0.26 9.71
CA LYS A 128 -11.72 1.65 10.03
C LYS A 128 -11.45 2.62 8.88
N GLN A 129 -10.93 2.12 7.76
CA GLN A 129 -10.52 2.90 6.59
C GLN A 129 -9.46 3.96 6.90
N THR A 130 -8.64 3.73 7.94
CA THR A 130 -7.35 4.40 8.11
C THR A 130 -6.47 4.00 6.93
N ILE A 131 -5.74 4.96 6.37
CA ILE A 131 -4.83 4.71 5.26
C ILE A 131 -3.57 4.08 5.82
N VAL A 132 -3.31 2.85 5.40
CA VAL A 132 -2.11 2.10 5.75
C VAL A 132 -1.29 1.89 4.48
N ILE A 133 -0.14 2.58 4.40
CA ILE A 133 0.88 2.28 3.39
C ILE A 133 1.95 1.44 4.07
N ILE A 134 2.16 0.23 3.58
CA ILE A 134 3.16 -0.70 4.11
C ILE A 134 4.48 -0.53 3.36
N ASN A 135 5.58 -0.56 4.10
CA ASN A 135 6.93 -0.61 3.55
C ASN A 135 7.37 -2.08 3.48
N VAL A 136 7.77 -2.51 2.29
CA VAL A 136 8.13 -3.89 1.96
C VAL A 136 9.49 -3.93 1.25
N LEU A 137 9.93 -5.13 0.84
CA LEU A 137 11.20 -5.32 0.14
C LEU A 137 12.39 -4.75 0.93
N GLN A 138 12.45 -5.05 2.24
CA GLN A 138 13.54 -4.64 3.12
C GLN A 138 13.75 -3.12 3.22
N GLY A 139 12.70 -2.31 3.02
CA GLY A 139 12.81 -0.85 3.11
C GLY A 139 12.61 -0.14 1.78
N ALA A 140 12.76 -0.86 0.66
CA ALA A 140 12.96 -0.26 -0.65
C ALA A 140 11.66 0.14 -1.37
N HIS A 141 10.48 -0.31 -0.89
CA HIS A 141 9.23 -0.10 -1.61
C HIS A 141 8.05 0.17 -0.68
N PHE A 142 7.12 1.01 -1.14
CA PHE A 142 5.91 1.38 -0.40
C PHE A 142 4.68 1.08 -1.24
N VAL A 143 3.68 0.44 -0.63
CA VAL A 143 2.42 0.05 -1.29
C VAL A 143 1.22 0.33 -0.40
N LEU A 144 0.09 0.67 -1.01
CA LEU A 144 -1.16 0.92 -0.28
C LEU A 144 -1.83 -0.41 0.07
N ALA A 145 -1.99 -0.71 1.36
CA ALA A 145 -2.80 -1.85 1.79
C ALA A 145 -4.29 -1.52 1.64
N VAL A 146 -5.01 -2.39 0.92
CA VAL A 146 -6.45 -2.22 0.61
C VAL A 146 -7.31 -3.29 1.25
N GLY A 147 -6.70 -4.38 1.73
CA GLY A 147 -7.41 -5.51 2.31
C GLY A 147 -6.48 -6.52 2.95
N TYR A 148 -7.06 -7.63 3.36
CA TYR A 148 -6.38 -8.73 4.03
C TYR A 148 -7.10 -10.06 3.74
N ASP A 149 -6.45 -11.17 4.05
CA ASP A 149 -7.07 -12.49 4.06
C ASP A 149 -7.67 -12.80 5.44
N GLN A 150 -8.75 -13.60 5.52
CA GLN A 150 -9.41 -13.93 6.80
C GLN A 150 -8.52 -14.65 7.82
N SER A 151 -7.38 -15.22 7.38
CA SER A 151 -6.38 -15.82 8.26
C SER A 151 -5.38 -14.81 8.83
N ASN A 152 -5.49 -13.52 8.46
CA ASN A 152 -4.60 -12.45 8.89
C ASN A 152 -3.12 -12.84 8.67
N SER A 153 -2.78 -13.23 7.45
CA SER A 153 -1.43 -13.63 7.05
C SER A 153 -0.89 -12.83 5.86
N LEU A 154 -1.79 -12.26 5.05
CA LEU A 154 -1.53 -11.54 3.82
C LEU A 154 -2.26 -10.19 3.84
N PHE A 155 -1.57 -9.17 3.36
CA PHE A 155 -2.19 -7.93 2.91
C PHE A 155 -2.49 -8.03 1.41
N TYR A 156 -3.67 -7.58 1.02
CA TYR A 156 -3.98 -7.24 -0.37
C TYR A 156 -3.62 -5.78 -0.58
N VAL A 157 -2.98 -5.48 -1.71
CA VAL A 157 -2.37 -4.18 -1.96
C VAL A 157 -2.72 -3.62 -3.33
N ASN A 158 -2.73 -2.29 -3.41
CA ASN A 158 -2.52 -1.58 -4.67
C ASN A 158 -1.02 -1.26 -4.77
N ASP A 159 -0.29 -2.06 -5.56
CA ASP A 159 1.14 -1.86 -5.81
C ASP A 159 1.37 -1.01 -7.07
N SER A 160 1.89 0.19 -6.86
CA SER A 160 2.14 1.14 -7.95
C SER A 160 3.38 0.78 -8.78
N GLY A 161 4.36 0.06 -8.21
CA GLY A 161 5.63 -0.29 -8.85
C GLY A 161 5.60 -1.63 -9.57
N PHE A 162 4.88 -2.61 -9.03
CA PHE A 162 4.89 -4.01 -9.51
C PHE A 162 3.47 -4.57 -9.66
N ASP A 163 3.30 -5.66 -10.40
CA ASP A 163 1.99 -6.31 -10.55
C ASP A 163 1.68 -7.30 -9.40
N ASN A 164 2.37 -7.12 -8.27
CA ASN A 164 2.15 -7.84 -7.03
C ASN A 164 0.79 -7.44 -6.43
N LEU A 165 -0.04 -8.44 -6.12
CA LEU A 165 -1.37 -8.24 -5.52
C LEU A 165 -1.36 -8.39 -4.01
N THR A 166 -0.35 -9.06 -3.47
CA THR A 166 -0.26 -9.38 -2.05
C THR A 166 1.16 -9.31 -1.53
N TYR A 167 1.27 -9.06 -0.23
CA TYR A 167 2.48 -9.23 0.58
C TYR A 167 2.11 -9.95 1.87
N THR A 168 3.00 -10.77 2.40
CA THR A 168 2.80 -11.38 3.73
C THR A 168 3.01 -10.33 4.82
N TYR A 169 2.44 -10.57 5.99
CA TYR A 169 2.72 -9.73 7.17
C TYR A 169 4.24 -9.69 7.48
N ALA A 170 4.95 -10.79 7.24
CA ALA A 170 6.40 -10.89 7.46
C ALA A 170 7.23 -10.08 6.45
N ASP A 171 6.67 -9.70 5.30
CA ASP A 171 7.37 -8.86 4.32
C ASP A 171 7.41 -7.38 4.73
N VAL A 172 6.55 -6.98 5.68
CA VAL A 172 6.43 -5.60 6.12
C VAL A 172 7.54 -5.25 7.10
N VAL A 173 8.23 -4.13 6.84
CA VAL A 173 9.28 -3.59 7.71
C VAL A 173 8.92 -2.23 8.31
N GLY A 174 7.84 -1.61 7.86
CA GLY A 174 7.33 -0.36 8.43
C GLY A 174 6.02 0.10 7.82
N TYR A 175 5.51 1.22 8.32
CA TYR A 175 4.23 1.78 7.96
C TYR A 175 4.31 3.29 7.77
N ARG A 176 3.44 3.82 6.92
CA ARG A 176 3.03 5.24 6.88
C ARG A 176 1.53 5.28 7.10
N ILE A 177 1.10 5.98 8.15
CA ILE A 177 -0.30 5.98 8.58
C ILE A 177 -0.90 7.37 8.39
N PHE A 178 -2.07 7.42 7.74
CA PHE A 178 -2.87 8.65 7.61
C PHE A 178 -4.32 8.39 7.97
N ASN A 179 -4.99 9.42 8.49
CA ASN A 179 -6.46 9.47 8.49
C ASN A 179 -6.92 10.42 7.38
N MET A 180 -7.98 10.02 6.67
CA MET A 180 -8.57 10.80 5.57
C MET A 180 -10.09 10.67 5.65
N ASN A 181 -10.76 11.74 6.11
CA ASN A 181 -12.19 11.78 6.47
C ASN A 181 -12.93 12.97 5.87
#